data_AF-A0A5R9LQJ0-F1
#
_entry.id   AF-A0A5R9LQJ0-F1
#
_cell.length_a   1.000
_cell.length_b   1.000
_cell.length_c   1.000
_cell.angle_alpha   90.00
_cell.angle_beta   90.00
_cell.angle_gamma   90.00
#
_symmetry.space_group_name_H-M   'P 1'
#
loop_
_entity.id
_entity.type
_entity.pdbx_description
1 polymer ?
#
loop_
_entity_poly.entity_id
_entity_poly.type
_entity_poly.pdbx_seq_one_letter_code
_entity_poly.pdbx_strand_id
1 'polypeptide(L)'
;MLQPIEPVKDTALPPSHPRDLAGPWHSEAACRSDEAGLFFAPSKEPTAARLSREENAKRVCARCPVMLECREHALRQPEPYGVWGGLTAAERRVVLARRRRREAELPRTDRIAAAG
;
A
#
# COMPACT_ATOMS: atom_id res chain seq x y z
N MET A 1 34.64 36.95 -1.80
CA MET A 1 34.58 36.01 -0.66
C MET A 1 33.15 35.52 -0.53
N LEU A 2 32.80 34.42 -1.19
CA LEU A 2 31.48 33.80 -1.07
C LEU A 2 31.48 32.91 0.16
N GLN A 3 30.49 33.08 1.04
CA GLN A 3 30.33 32.26 2.24
C GLN A 3 29.83 30.84 1.86
N PRO A 4 30.20 29.80 2.63
CA PRO A 4 29.69 28.44 2.41
C PRO A 4 28.20 28.36 2.74
N ILE A 5 27.44 27.65 1.90
CA ILE A 5 26.05 27.26 2.14
C ILE A 5 26.05 26.04 3.06
N GLU A 6 25.53 26.19 4.28
CA GLU A 6 25.33 25.10 5.25
C GLU A 6 24.28 24.09 4.73
N PRO A 7 24.44 22.77 4.97
CA PRO A 7 23.44 21.79 4.56
C PRO A 7 22.17 21.94 5.40
N VAL A 8 21.04 22.14 4.73
CA VAL A 8 19.70 22.11 5.35
C VAL A 8 19.49 20.72 5.92
N LYS A 9 19.56 20.60 7.25
CA LYS A 9 19.17 19.37 7.96
C LYS A 9 17.71 19.09 7.65
N ASP A 10 17.46 17.95 7.01
CA ASP A 10 16.14 17.38 6.76
C ASP A 10 15.30 17.43 8.03
N THR A 11 14.49 18.49 8.14
CA THR A 11 13.52 18.60 9.21
C THR A 11 12.36 17.73 8.78
N ALA A 12 12.38 16.48 9.24
CA ALA A 12 11.29 15.54 9.06
C ALA A 12 9.97 16.22 9.46
N LEU A 13 9.04 16.33 8.51
CA LEU A 13 7.70 16.83 8.76
C LEU A 13 7.05 15.95 9.86
N PRO A 14 6.38 16.53 10.87
CA PRO A 14 5.79 15.73 11.92
C PRO A 14 4.74 14.78 11.34
N PRO A 15 4.65 13.55 11.86
CA PRO A 15 3.66 12.59 11.41
C PRO A 15 2.25 13.13 11.64
N SER A 16 1.50 13.25 10.54
CA SER A 16 0.12 13.74 10.56
C SER A 16 -0.87 12.76 11.19
N HIS A 17 -0.49 11.50 11.48
CA HIS A 17 -1.38 10.48 12.03
C HIS A 17 -0.81 9.65 13.20
N PRO A 18 -1.65 9.27 14.19
CA PRO A 18 -1.23 8.51 15.38
C PRO A 18 -0.55 7.15 15.12
N ARG A 19 -0.63 6.62 13.89
CA ARG A 19 -0.02 5.33 13.50
C ARG A 19 1.37 5.46 12.90
N ASP A 20 1.83 6.67 12.60
CA ASP A 20 3.19 6.92 12.12
C ASP A 20 4.22 6.84 13.27
N LEU A 21 3.75 6.79 14.53
CA LEU A 21 4.56 6.60 15.74
C LEU A 21 5.13 5.17 15.88
N ALA A 22 4.69 4.22 15.05
CA ALA A 22 5.24 2.87 14.99
C ALA A 22 6.54 2.76 14.15
N GLY A 23 7.10 3.90 13.70
CA GLY A 23 8.12 3.91 12.65
C GLY A 23 7.47 3.66 11.28
N PRO A 24 8.00 4.22 10.18
CA PRO A 24 7.42 3.97 8.87
C PRO A 24 7.69 2.50 8.52
N TRP A 25 6.68 1.65 8.64
CA TRP A 25 6.72 0.23 8.24
C TRP A 25 7.35 0.03 6.84
N HIS A 26 7.28 1.06 5.98
CA HIS A 26 8.00 1.15 4.71
C HIS A 26 9.50 0.82 4.83
N SER A 27 10.16 1.25 5.91
CA SER A 27 11.60 1.01 6.14
C SER A 27 11.94 -0.46 6.33
N GLU A 28 11.01 -1.26 6.84
CA GLU A 28 11.15 -2.71 7.03
C GLU A 28 10.63 -3.53 5.82
N ALA A 29 10.18 -2.86 4.75
CA ALA A 29 9.65 -3.55 3.59
C ALA A 29 10.75 -4.28 2.81
N ALA A 30 10.59 -5.59 2.65
CA ALA A 30 11.53 -6.44 1.92
C ALA A 30 11.76 -6.00 0.46
N CYS A 31 10.73 -5.43 -0.18
CA CYS A 31 10.79 -4.95 -1.56
C CYS A 31 11.77 -3.78 -1.78
N ARG A 32 12.26 -3.14 -0.72
CA ARG A 32 13.28 -2.07 -0.81
C ARG A 32 14.60 -2.54 -1.41
N SER A 33 14.88 -3.84 -1.35
CA SER A 33 16.09 -4.45 -1.90
C SER A 33 15.93 -4.93 -3.34
N ASP A 34 14.73 -4.76 -3.92
CA ASP A 34 14.37 -5.20 -5.27
C ASP A 34 14.15 -3.99 -6.19
N GLU A 35 14.18 -4.20 -7.51
CA GLU A 35 13.95 -3.14 -8.49
C GLU A 35 12.49 -2.67 -8.50
N ALA A 36 12.25 -1.35 -8.59
CA ALA A 36 10.90 -0.78 -8.66
C ALA A 36 10.07 -1.36 -9.82
N GLY A 37 10.74 -1.65 -10.94
CA GLY A 37 10.12 -2.25 -12.13
C GLY A 37 9.51 -3.63 -11.87
N LEU A 38 9.89 -4.33 -10.80
CA LEU A 38 9.25 -5.59 -10.40
C LEU A 38 7.82 -5.36 -9.91
N PHE A 39 7.60 -4.30 -9.13
CA PHE A 39 6.30 -4.03 -8.50
C PHE A 39 5.41 -3.17 -9.38
N PHE A 40 6.00 -2.28 -10.19
CA PHE A 40 5.28 -1.32 -11.02
C PHE A 40 5.54 -1.60 -12.50
N ALA A 41 4.45 -1.83 -13.26
CA ALA A 41 4.54 -2.20 -14.66
C ALA A 41 5.16 -1.10 -15.53
N PRO A 42 5.97 -1.43 -16.54
CA PRO A 42 6.32 -0.50 -17.59
C PRO A 42 5.11 -0.22 -18.50
N SER A 43 5.08 0.94 -19.17
CA SER A 43 3.90 1.47 -19.89
C SER A 43 3.33 0.56 -21.00
N LYS A 44 4.07 -0.45 -21.48
CA LYS A 44 3.66 -1.37 -22.56
C LYS A 44 4.26 -2.78 -22.38
N GLU A 45 3.82 -3.48 -21.34
CA GLU A 45 4.25 -4.85 -21.05
C GLU A 45 3.35 -5.92 -21.73
N PRO A 46 3.91 -6.94 -22.41
CA PRO A 46 3.13 -8.08 -22.89
C PRO A 46 2.45 -8.84 -21.73
N THR A 47 1.26 -9.41 -21.97
CA THR A 47 0.48 -10.09 -20.92
C THR A 47 1.26 -11.18 -20.18
N ALA A 48 2.04 -12.00 -20.88
CA ALA A 48 2.82 -13.06 -20.25
C ALA A 48 3.92 -12.49 -19.32
N ALA A 49 4.62 -11.44 -19.75
CA ALA A 49 5.61 -10.76 -18.93
C ALA A 49 4.97 -10.13 -17.68
N ARG A 50 3.80 -9.50 -17.85
CA ARG A 50 3.02 -8.93 -16.74
C ARG A 50 2.66 -9.98 -15.69
N LEU A 51 2.15 -11.13 -16.12
CA LEU A 51 1.76 -12.21 -15.20
C LEU A 51 2.97 -12.76 -14.44
N SER A 52 4.08 -13.00 -15.13
CA SER A 52 5.33 -13.48 -14.50
C SER A 52 5.87 -12.46 -13.49
N ARG A 53 5.89 -11.18 -13.86
CA ARG A 53 6.34 -10.09 -12.98
C ARG A 53 5.45 -9.95 -11.74
N GLU A 54 4.13 -9.97 -11.92
CA GLU A 54 3.17 -9.92 -10.79
C GLU A 54 3.36 -11.10 -9.83
N GLU A 55 3.61 -12.31 -10.35
CA GLU A 55 3.91 -13.49 -9.54
C GLU A 55 5.23 -13.32 -8.77
N ASN A 56 6.28 -12.84 -9.43
CA ASN A 56 7.57 -12.54 -8.80
C ASN A 56 7.42 -11.51 -7.67
N ALA A 57 6.71 -10.41 -7.91
CA ALA A 57 6.43 -9.39 -6.91
C ALA A 57 5.66 -9.96 -5.70
N LYS A 58 4.66 -10.81 -5.96
CA LYS A 58 3.90 -11.49 -4.89
C LYS A 58 4.78 -12.42 -4.05
N ARG A 59 5.75 -13.12 -4.65
CA ARG A 59 6.72 -13.93 -3.91
C ARG A 59 7.56 -13.09 -2.95
N VAL A 60 7.97 -11.89 -3.34
CA VAL A 60 8.63 -10.95 -2.43
C VAL A 60 7.68 -10.53 -1.30
N CYS A 61 6.43 -10.18 -1.62
CA CYS A 61 5.46 -9.79 -0.59
C CYS A 61 5.17 -10.92 0.41
N ALA A 62 5.16 -12.19 -0.01
CA ALA A 62 4.86 -13.33 0.85
C ALA A 62 5.86 -13.53 1.99
N ARG A 63 7.09 -13.05 1.84
CA ARG A 63 8.15 -13.08 2.87
C ARG A 63 8.34 -11.73 3.58
N CYS A 64 7.53 -10.71 3.26
CA CYS A 64 7.71 -9.35 3.77
C CYS A 64 7.11 -9.21 5.17
N PRO A 65 7.86 -8.73 6.18
CA PRO A 65 7.35 -8.62 7.56
C PRO A 65 6.18 -7.64 7.69
N VAL A 66 6.12 -6.63 6.81
CA VAL A 66 5.11 -5.56 6.81
C VAL A 66 4.02 -5.76 5.75
N MET A 67 3.80 -7.01 5.30
CA MET A 67 2.86 -7.33 4.23
C MET A 67 1.44 -6.83 4.52
N LEU A 68 0.99 -6.99 5.77
CA LEU A 68 -0.38 -6.64 6.19
C LEU A 68 -0.57 -5.12 6.25
N GLU A 69 0.38 -4.40 6.84
CA GLU A 69 0.40 -2.94 6.92
C GLU A 69 0.40 -2.33 5.52
N CYS A 70 1.26 -2.85 4.63
CA CYS A 70 1.33 -2.47 3.23
C CYS A 70 0.00 -2.69 2.49
N ARG A 71 -0.62 -3.88 2.69
CA ARG A 71 -1.91 -4.22 2.10
C ARG A 71 -3.00 -3.26 2.56
N GLU A 72 -3.12 -3.04 3.86
CA GLU A 72 -4.16 -2.19 4.42
C GLU A 72 -3.95 -0.72 4.05
N HIS A 73 -2.70 -0.26 3.94
CA HIS A 73 -2.40 1.06 3.39
C HIS A 73 -2.95 1.19 1.96
N ALA A 74 -2.61 0.24 1.07
CA ALA A 74 -3.05 0.24 -0.32
C ALA A 74 -4.55 -0.02 -0.53
N LEU A 75 -5.27 -0.50 0.50
CA LEU A 75 -6.72 -0.63 0.47
C LEU A 75 -7.43 0.63 0.97
N ARG A 76 -6.84 1.36 1.94
CA ARG A 76 -7.39 2.64 2.42
C ARG A 76 -7.22 3.76 1.41
N GLN A 77 -6.06 3.81 0.76
CA GLN A 77 -5.76 4.72 -0.34
C GLN A 77 -5.50 3.85 -1.56
N PRO A 78 -6.53 3.53 -2.36
CA PRO A 78 -6.43 2.57 -3.45
C PRO A 78 -5.43 3.01 -4.52
N GLU A 79 -4.18 2.60 -4.35
CA GLU A 79 -3.12 2.87 -5.33
C GLU A 79 -3.51 2.22 -6.66
N PRO A 80 -3.60 2.98 -7.77
CA PRO A 80 -4.08 2.47 -9.06
C PRO A 80 -3.16 1.43 -9.71
N TYR A 81 -1.87 1.40 -9.33
CA TYR A 81 -0.87 0.59 -10.01
C TYR A 81 -0.11 -0.38 -9.10
N GLY A 82 0.55 -1.33 -9.73
CA GLY A 82 1.51 -2.22 -9.10
C GLY A 82 0.98 -3.23 -8.08
N VAL A 83 1.93 -3.96 -7.49
CA VAL A 83 1.69 -4.99 -6.46
C VAL A 83 1.99 -4.42 -5.07
N TRP A 84 0.99 -4.46 -4.19
CA TRP A 84 1.07 -3.94 -2.83
C TRP A 84 0.55 -4.99 -1.85
N GLY A 85 1.33 -5.30 -0.81
CA GLY A 85 0.96 -6.29 0.19
C GLY A 85 0.51 -7.63 -0.41
N GLY A 86 1.13 -8.04 -1.52
CA GLY A 86 0.83 -9.27 -2.26
C GLY A 86 -0.45 -9.23 -3.11
N LEU A 87 -1.03 -8.07 -3.37
CA LEU A 87 -2.19 -7.91 -4.24
C LEU A 87 -1.85 -7.01 -5.43
N THR A 88 -2.28 -7.39 -6.63
CA THR A 88 -2.29 -6.49 -7.79
C THR A 88 -3.37 -5.43 -7.65
N ALA A 89 -3.29 -4.36 -8.45
CA ALA A 89 -4.36 -3.35 -8.50
C ALA A 89 -5.74 -3.94 -8.82
N ALA A 90 -5.79 -4.96 -9.69
CA ALA A 90 -7.04 -5.65 -10.02
C ALA A 90 -7.58 -6.45 -8.82
N GLU A 91 -6.71 -7.14 -8.10
CA GLU A 91 -7.10 -7.90 -6.90
C GLU A 91 -7.56 -6.99 -5.77
N ARG A 92 -6.89 -5.84 -5.57
CA ARG A 92 -7.34 -4.81 -4.61
C ARG A 92 -8.75 -4.33 -4.92
N ARG A 93 -9.09 -4.10 -6.20
CA ARG A 93 -10.47 -3.75 -6.61
C ARG A 93 -11.49 -4.82 -6.23
N VAL A 94 -11.14 -6.09 -6.40
CA VAL A 94 -12.01 -7.22 -5.99
C VAL A 94 -12.18 -7.25 -4.47
N VAL A 95 -11.12 -7.06 -3.69
CA VAL A 95 -11.20 -7.00 -2.21
C VAL A 95 -12.11 -5.86 -1.77
N LEU A 96 -11.95 -4.65 -2.33
CA LEU A 96 -12.78 -3.49 -1.99
C LEU A 96 -14.24 -3.69 -2.39
N ALA A 97 -14.52 -4.30 -3.55
CA ALA A 97 -15.88 -4.63 -3.96
C ALA A 97 -16.55 -5.61 -2.99
N ARG A 98 -15.79 -6.61 -2.52
CA ARG A 98 -16.27 -7.56 -1.49
C ARG A 98 -16.54 -6.85 -0.15
N ARG A 99 -15.65 -5.95 0.30
CA ARG A 99 -15.86 -5.15 1.53
C ARG A 99 -17.14 -4.33 1.44
N ARG A 100 -17.33 -3.57 0.37
CA ARG A 100 -18.54 -2.77 0.12
C ARG A 100 -19.81 -3.62 0.10
N ARG A 101 -19.79 -4.77 -0.58
CA ARG A 101 -20.93 -5.70 -0.61
C ARG A 101 -21.27 -6.18 0.79
N ARG A 102 -20.25 -6.59 1.57
CA ARG A 102 -20.44 -7.05 2.94
C ARG A 102 -21.05 -5.97 3.82
N GLU A 103 -20.57 -4.73 3.70
CA GLU A 103 -21.11 -3.57 4.41
C GLU A 103 -22.57 -3.29 4.04
N ALA A 104 -22.96 -3.45 2.77
CA ALA A 104 -24.34 -3.31 2.34
C ALA A 104 -25.28 -4.42 2.84
N GLU A 105 -24.74 -5.62 3.08
CA GLU A 105 -25.48 -6.79 3.59
C GLU A 105 -25.60 -6.80 5.13
N LEU A 106 -24.81 -6.00 5.86
CA LEU A 106 -24.90 -5.91 7.31
C LEU A 106 -26.27 -5.32 7.73
N PRO A 107 -27.00 -5.95 8.68
CA PRO A 107 -28.28 -5.44 9.16
C PRO A 107 -28.11 -4.03 9.73
N ARG A 108 -29.03 -3.11 9.40
CA ARG A 108 -29.04 -1.73 9.91
C ARG A 108 -29.49 -1.64 11.38
N THR A 109 -29.04 -2.54 12.24
CA THR A 109 -29.44 -2.60 13.66
C THR A 109 -29.08 -1.33 14.45
N ASP A 110 -28.22 -0.46 13.91
CA ASP A 110 -27.72 0.71 14.63
C ASP A 110 -28.53 2.01 14.41
N ARG A 111 -29.68 1.99 13.71
CA ARG A 111 -30.53 3.19 13.55
C ARG A 111 -31.64 3.36 14.59
N ILE A 112 -31.83 2.41 15.51
CA ILE A 112 -32.90 2.45 16.53
C ILE A 112 -32.35 2.83 17.93
N ALA A 113 -31.06 2.65 18.19
CA ALA A 113 -30.46 2.93 19.51
C ALA A 113 -30.18 4.42 19.82
N ALA A 114 -30.42 5.34 18.86
CA ALA A 114 -30.17 6.79 19.03
C ALA A 114 -31.46 7.65 19.11
N ALA A 115 -32.62 7.02 19.27
CA ALA A 115 -33.91 7.70 19.41
C ALA A 115 -34.65 7.33 20.72
N GLY A 116 -33.91 6.81 21.71
CA GLY A 116 -34.42 6.51 23.06
C GLY A 116 -33.93 7.52 24.07
#